data_AF-A0A2E0BJ90-F1
#
_entry.id   AF-A0A2E0BJ90-F1
#
_cell.length_a   1.000
_cell.length_b   1.000
_cell.length_c   1.000
_cell.angle_alpha   90.00
_cell.angle_beta   90.00
_cell.angle_gamma   90.00
#
_symmetry.space_group_name_H-M   'P 1'
#
loop_
_entity.id
_entity.type
_entity.pdbx_description
1 polymer ?
#
loop_
_entity_poly.entity_id
_entity_poly.type
_entity_poly.pdbx_seq_one_letter_code
_entity_poly.pdbx_strand_id
1 'polypeptide(L)'
;MVENNIMALVGAFIGIAILLGIGTQILGNSVQDCTNLSDYDSTSGATQTGWAAQCEANNEQTQNAYALLIIVLIVIAAVVILTVVKML
;
A
#
# COMPACT_ATOMS: atom_id res chain seq x y z
N MET A 1 -29.27 -17.58 -12.06
CA MET A 1 -28.94 -16.14 -11.90
C MET A 1 -27.91 -15.87 -10.80
N VAL A 2 -27.67 -16.78 -9.85
CA VAL A 2 -26.67 -16.59 -8.77
C VAL A 2 -25.22 -16.73 -9.26
N GLU A 3 -24.93 -17.64 -10.20
CA GLU A 3 -23.57 -17.84 -10.73
C GLU A 3 -23.00 -16.62 -11.47
N ASN A 4 -23.84 -15.87 -12.18
CA ASN A 4 -23.39 -14.67 -12.90
C ASN A 4 -22.99 -13.54 -11.93
N ASN A 5 -23.60 -13.50 -10.75
CA ASN A 5 -23.27 -12.53 -9.70
C ASN A 5 -21.97 -12.90 -8.98
N ILE A 6 -21.68 -14.20 -8.79
CA ILE A 6 -20.42 -14.65 -8.18
C ILE A 6 -19.23 -14.30 -9.07
N MET A 7 -19.30 -14.59 -10.38
CA MET A 7 -18.19 -14.29 -11.29
C MET A 7 -17.92 -12.78 -11.45
N ALA A 8 -18.97 -11.95 -11.45
CA ALA A 8 -18.82 -10.49 -11.46
C ALA A 8 -18.18 -9.97 -10.16
N LEU A 9 -18.58 -10.52 -9.01
CA LEU A 9 -18.06 -10.11 -7.71
C LEU A 9 -16.60 -10.55 -7.51
N VAL A 10 -16.23 -11.74 -7.97
CA VAL A 10 -14.84 -12.22 -8.00
C VAL A 10 -13.98 -11.36 -8.93
N GLY A 11 -14.47 -10.98 -10.12
CA GLY A 11 -13.75 -10.10 -11.04
C GLY A 11 -13.46 -8.72 -10.45
N ALA A 12 -14.45 -8.11 -9.77
CA ALA A 12 -14.25 -6.85 -9.06
C ALA A 12 -13.22 -6.98 -7.93
N PHE A 13 -13.22 -8.11 -7.22
CA PHE A 13 -12.29 -8.40 -6.13
C PHE A 13 -10.84 -8.54 -6.62
N ILE A 14 -10.65 -9.27 -7.72
CA ILE A 14 -9.33 -9.40 -8.38
C ILE A 14 -8.83 -8.04 -8.85
N GLY A 15 -9.71 -7.21 -9.44
CA GLY A 15 -9.35 -5.86 -9.87
C GLY A 15 -8.86 -4.97 -8.71
N ILE A 16 -9.56 -5.00 -7.57
CA ILE A 16 -9.17 -4.26 -6.37
C ILE A 16 -7.87 -4.80 -5.79
N ALA A 17 -7.71 -6.12 -5.72
CA ALA A 17 -6.49 -6.75 -5.22
C ALA A 17 -5.25 -6.45 -6.08
N ILE A 18 -5.41 -6.41 -7.42
CA ILE A 18 -4.32 -6.04 -8.35
C ILE A 18 -3.96 -4.56 -8.21
N LEU A 19 -4.95 -3.67 -8.17
CA LEU A 19 -4.72 -2.23 -7.97
C LEU A 19 -4.00 -1.95 -6.65
N LEU A 20 -4.41 -2.64 -5.58
CA LEU A 20 -3.74 -2.55 -4.29
C LEU A 20 -2.34 -3.16 -4.33
N GLY A 21 -2.15 -4.33 -4.93
CA GLY A 21 -0.85 -5.00 -5.00
C GLY A 21 0.19 -4.29 -5.86
N ILE A 22 -0.23 -3.58 -6.91
CA ILE A 22 0.66 -2.70 -7.68
C ILE A 22 0.93 -1.43 -6.88
N GLY A 23 -0.10 -0.85 -6.24
CA GLY A 23 0.05 0.28 -5.33
C GLY A 23 1.07 0.00 -4.22
N THR A 24 0.98 -1.14 -3.55
CA THR A 24 1.90 -1.55 -2.49
C THR A 24 3.33 -1.76 -2.98
N GLN A 25 3.51 -2.24 -4.22
CA GLN A 25 4.83 -2.43 -4.81
C GLN A 25 5.48 -1.10 -5.17
N ILE A 26 4.71 -0.17 -5.76
CA ILE A 26 5.20 1.18 -6.05
C ILE A 26 5.59 1.88 -4.74
N LEU A 27 4.75 1.77 -3.71
CA LEU A 27 5.04 2.29 -2.39
C LEU A 27 6.25 1.59 -1.74
N GLY A 28 6.34 0.26 -1.81
CA GLY A 28 7.48 -0.49 -1.28
C GLY A 28 8.81 -0.09 -1.92
N ASN A 29 8.80 0.26 -3.20
CA ASN A 29 9.96 0.77 -3.92
C ASN A 29 10.21 2.27 -3.70
N SER A 30 9.28 2.97 -3.04
CA SER A 30 9.40 4.39 -2.71
C SER A 30 10.19 4.60 -1.43
N VAL A 31 10.31 3.61 -0.54
CA VAL A 31 11.18 3.67 0.65
C VAL A 31 12.62 3.38 0.22
N GLN A 32 13.28 4.41 -0.30
CA GLN A 32 14.64 4.31 -0.80
C GLN A 32 15.64 4.87 0.22
N ASP A 33 16.87 4.37 0.18
CA ASP A 33 17.95 4.83 1.07
C ASP A 33 18.41 6.24 0.65
N CYS A 34 17.94 7.24 1.38
CA CYS A 34 18.27 8.65 1.13
C CYS A 34 19.73 9.01 1.51
N THR A 35 20.47 8.12 2.18
CA THR A 35 21.82 8.40 2.69
C THR A 35 22.88 8.50 1.58
N ASN A 36 22.58 7.93 0.41
CA ASN A 36 23.47 7.96 -0.76
C ASN A 36 23.33 9.24 -1.59
N LEU A 37 22.46 10.17 -1.17
CA LEU A 37 22.25 11.44 -1.86
C LEU A 37 23.34 12.45 -1.51
N SER A 38 23.80 13.19 -2.52
CA SER A 38 24.92 14.13 -2.38
C SER A 38 24.67 15.26 -1.38
N ASP A 39 23.40 15.56 -1.09
CA ASP A 39 22.93 16.60 -0.19
C ASP A 39 22.46 16.06 1.17
N TYR A 40 22.68 14.76 1.45
CA TYR A 40 22.34 14.15 2.72
C TYR A 40 23.29 14.60 3.84
N ASP A 41 22.73 15.17 4.91
CA ASP A 41 23.44 15.55 6.12
C ASP A 41 23.47 14.38 7.11
N SER A 42 24.65 13.78 7.28
CA SER A 42 24.87 12.66 8.22
C SER A 42 24.89 13.06 9.70
N THR A 43 24.78 14.35 10.02
CA THR A 43 24.80 14.84 11.41
C THR A 43 23.52 14.39 12.13
N SER A 44 23.67 13.75 13.30
CA SER A 44 22.53 13.27 14.08
C SER A 44 21.61 14.43 14.48
N GLY A 45 20.34 14.37 14.06
CA GLY A 45 19.34 15.42 14.32
C GLY A 45 19.37 16.59 13.32
N ALA A 46 20.19 16.52 12.26
CA ALA A 46 20.09 17.48 11.17
C ALA A 46 18.75 17.35 10.45
N THR A 47 18.15 18.48 10.13
CA THR A 47 17.00 18.53 9.22
C THR A 47 17.55 18.45 7.81
N GLN A 48 17.19 17.39 7.08
CA GLN A 48 17.57 17.28 5.67
C GLN A 48 16.97 18.45 4.89
N THR A 49 17.67 18.89 3.85
CA THR A 49 17.18 19.93 2.93
C THR A 49 17.32 19.46 1.49
N GLY A 50 16.73 20.17 0.53
CA GLY A 50 16.86 19.82 -0.88
C GLY A 50 16.20 18.49 -1.27
N TRP A 51 16.90 17.69 -2.07
CA TRP A 51 16.44 16.40 -2.54
C TRP A 51 16.43 15.35 -1.44
N ALA A 52 17.35 15.44 -0.47
CA ALA A 52 17.37 14.54 0.68
C ALA A 52 16.10 14.71 1.54
N ALA A 53 15.66 15.95 1.75
CA ALA A 53 14.40 16.24 2.44
C ALA A 53 13.18 15.69 1.70
N GLN A 54 13.13 15.86 0.38
CA GLN A 54 12.04 15.34 -0.43
C GLN A 54 12.02 13.80 -0.43
N CYS A 55 13.20 13.17 -0.41
CA CYS A 55 13.34 11.72 -0.29
C CYS A 55 12.77 11.21 1.05
N GLU A 56 13.15 11.83 2.16
CA GLU A 56 12.62 11.46 3.49
C GLU A 56 11.11 11.72 3.60
N ALA A 57 10.62 12.85 3.10
CA ALA A 57 9.18 13.16 3.09
C ALA A 57 8.38 12.15 2.25
N ASN A 58 8.91 11.71 1.11
CA ASN A 58 8.29 10.68 0.29
C ASN A 58 8.31 9.31 0.99
N ASN A 59 9.40 8.97 1.68
CA ASN A 59 9.49 7.74 2.48
C ASN A 59 8.47 7.74 3.62
N GLU A 60 8.31 8.86 4.31
CA GLU A 60 7.35 9.02 5.42
C GLU A 60 5.89 8.94 4.91
N GLN A 61 5.58 9.63 3.80
CA GLN A 61 4.27 9.54 3.16
C GLN A 61 3.94 8.11 2.72
N THR A 62 4.96 7.39 2.23
CA THR A 62 4.84 6.00 1.81
C THR A 62 4.58 5.06 3.00
N GLN A 63 5.25 5.26 4.14
CA GLN A 63 4.97 4.49 5.36
C GLN A 63 3.54 4.70 5.86
N ASN A 64 3.03 5.93 5.82
CA ASN A 64 1.64 6.22 6.20
C ASN A 64 0.63 5.50 5.30
N ALA A 65 0.91 5.39 4.02
CA ALA A 65 0.05 4.64 3.11
C ALA A 65 0.17 3.10 3.30
N TYR A 66 1.30 2.60 3.82
CA TYR A 66 1.42 1.21 4.28
C TYR A 66 0.50 0.89 5.47
N ALA A 67 0.29 1.86 6.39
CA ALA A 67 -0.66 1.68 7.48
C ALA A 67 -2.12 1.56 6.99
N LEU A 68 -2.48 2.28 5.93
CA LEU A 68 -3.81 2.18 5.31
C LEU A 68 -4.03 0.83 4.62
N LEU A 69 -2.98 0.20 4.09
CA LEU A 69 -3.05 -1.10 3.43
C LEU A 69 -3.47 -2.23 4.38
N ILE A 70 -3.04 -2.19 5.64
CA ILE A 70 -3.44 -3.16 6.67
C ILE A 70 -4.98 -3.12 6.85
N ILE A 71 -5.56 -1.92 6.89
CA ILE A 71 -7.01 -1.75 7.04
C ILE A 71 -7.76 -2.37 5.84
N VAL A 72 -7.26 -2.13 4.63
CA VAL A 72 -7.88 -2.68 3.41
C VAL A 72 -7.82 -4.22 3.40
N LEU A 73 -6.70 -4.81 3.81
CA LEU A 73 -6.57 -6.27 3.93
C LEU A 73 -7.56 -6.86 4.96
N ILE A 74 -7.81 -6.18 6.07
CA ILE A 74 -8.82 -6.59 7.07
C ILE A 74 -10.23 -6.58 6.47
N VAL A 75 -10.58 -5.53 5.72
CA VAL A 75 -11.90 -5.42 5.06
C VAL A 75 -12.09 -6.54 4.03
N ILE A 76 -11.07 -6.80 3.23
CA ILE A 76 -11.04 -7.91 2.25
C ILE A 76 -11.27 -9.25 2.96
N ALA A 77 -10.54 -9.53 4.04
CA ALA A 77 -10.70 -10.76 4.82
C ALA A 77 -12.13 -10.91 5.39
N ALA A 78 -12.69 -9.82 5.92
CA ALA A 78 -14.06 -9.81 6.43
C ALA A 78 -15.10 -10.12 5.33
N VAL A 79 -14.94 -9.53 4.14
CA VAL A 79 -15.83 -9.80 2.99
C VAL A 79 -15.74 -11.26 2.54
N VAL A 80 -14.53 -11.85 2.52
CA VAL A 80 -14.35 -13.27 2.17
C VAL A 80 -15.06 -14.18 3.19
N ILE A 81 -14.88 -13.92 4.48
CA ILE A 81 -15.55 -14.71 5.53
C ILE A 81 -17.07 -14.58 5.39
N LEU A 82 -17.59 -13.37 5.21
CA LEU A 82 -19.03 -13.15 5.07
C LEU A 82 -19.61 -13.79 3.81
N THR A 83 -18.88 -13.83 2.71
CA THR A 83 -19.33 -14.49 1.47
C THR A 83 -19.32 -16.01 1.59
N VAL A 84 -18.30 -16.60 2.20
CA VAL A 84 -18.24 -18.05 2.47
C VAL A 84 -19.33 -18.48 3.45
N VAL A 85 -19.52 -17.73 4.55
CA VAL A 85 -20.55 -18.03 5.56
C VAL A 85 -21.96 -17.92 5.00
N LYS A 86 -22.23 -17.02 4.05
CA LYS A 86 -23.56 -16.90 3.42
C LYS A 86 -23.83 -17.95 2.33
N MET A 87 -22.80 -18.63 1.84
CA MET A 87 -22.92 -19.68 0.82
C MET A 87 -22.98 -21.10 1.40
N LEU A 88 -22.66 -21.27 2.69
CA LEU A 88 -22.94 -22.46 3.50
C LEU A 88 -24.32 -22.34 4.16
#